data_AF-A0A0F9C0Q0-F1
#
_entry.id   AF-A0A0F9C0Q0-F1
#
_cell.length_a   1.000
_cell.length_b   1.000
_cell.length_c   1.000
_cell.angle_alpha   90.00
_cell.angle_beta   90.00
_cell.angle_gamma   90.00
#
_symmetry.space_group_name_H-M   'P 1'
#
loop_
_entity.id
_entity.type
_entity.pdbx_description
1 polymer ?
#
loop_
_entity_poly.entity_id
_entity_poly.type
_entity_poly.pdbx_seq_one_letter_code
_entity_poly.pdbx_strand_id
1 'polypeptide(L)' 'MNKRLGKKCPRCDKGTVVKRINKATAAAFIGCDQFPKCKYSKDWNPKPRRRVGYYPTHMSLDIDEAHEQGYGNEPEDA' A
#
# COMPACT_ATOMS: atom_id res chain seq x y z
N MET A 1 21.76 -10.61 -8.52
CA MET A 1 21.99 -11.00 -7.11
C MET A 1 20.70 -10.90 -6.31
N ASN A 2 20.32 -11.95 -5.56
CA ASN A 2 19.19 -11.90 -4.62
C ASN A 2 19.67 -11.26 -3.30
N LYS A 3 19.02 -10.19 -2.83
CA LYS A 3 19.41 -9.53 -1.56
C LYS A 3 18.61 -10.13 -0.42
N ARG A 4 19.28 -10.77 0.55
CA ARG A 4 18.65 -11.26 1.78
C ARG A 4 18.22 -10.06 2.63
N LEU A 5 16.99 -10.08 3.16
CA LEU A 5 16.44 -8.97 3.94
C LEU A 5 16.67 -9.15 5.45
N GLY A 6 17.27 -10.26 5.89
CA GLY A 6 17.53 -10.56 7.30
C GLY A 6 16.28 -10.86 8.14
N LYS A 7 15.08 -10.86 7.55
CA LYS A 7 13.82 -11.19 8.23
C LYS A 7 13.48 -12.66 8.03
N LYS A 8 12.92 -13.31 9.06
CA LYS A 8 12.40 -14.68 8.95
C LYS A 8 11.13 -14.72 8.11
N CYS A 9 10.88 -15.86 7.46
CA CYS A 9 9.67 -16.09 6.69
C CYS A 9 8.48 -16.34 7.63
N PRO A 10 7.42 -15.52 7.57
CA PRO A 10 6.26 -15.67 8.47
C PRO A 10 5.38 -16.88 8.15
N ARG A 11 5.68 -17.62 7.07
CA ARG A 11 4.91 -18.81 6.68
C ARG A 11 5.53 -20.12 7.16
N CYS A 12 6.86 -20.17 7.31
CA CYS A 12 7.56 -21.40 7.67
C CYS A 12 8.52 -21.26 8.84
N ASP A 13 8.83 -20.04 9.29
CA ASP A 13 9.72 -19.66 10.40
C ASP A 13 11.17 -20.21 10.37
N LYS A 14 11.45 -21.10 9.41
CA LYS A 14 12.75 -21.76 9.17
C LYS A 14 13.60 -21.00 8.16
N GLY A 15 12.95 -20.42 7.14
CA GLY A 15 13.60 -19.70 6.06
C GLY A 15 13.75 -18.21 6.33
N THR A 16 14.61 -17.55 5.56
CA THR A 16 14.76 -16.09 5.52
C THR A 16 14.06 -15.55 4.28
N VAL A 17 13.48 -14.35 4.38
CA VAL A 17 12.93 -13.66 3.22
C VAL A 17 14.02 -12.95 2.42
N VAL A 18 13.92 -13.07 1.09
CA VAL A 18 14.86 -12.50 0.13
C VAL A 18 14.12 -11.64 -0.89
N LYS A 19 14.73 -10.53 -1.28
CA LYS A 19 14.23 -9.68 -2.35
C LYS A 19 14.63 -10.26 -3.70
N ARG A 20 13.64 -10.49 -4.54
CA ARG A 20 13.76 -10.93 -5.94
C ARG A 20 13.13 -9.89 -6.84
N ILE A 21 13.52 -9.90 -8.12
CA ILE A 21 12.97 -9.01 -9.14
C ILE A 21 12.46 -9.92 -10.26
N ASN A 22 11.20 -9.72 -10.64
CA ASN A 22 10.65 -10.35 -11.83
C ASN A 22 11.22 -9.64 -13.05
N LYS A 23 11.93 -10.38 -13.92
CA LYS A 23 12.54 -9.82 -15.13
C LYS A 23 11.48 -9.32 -16.13
N ALA A 24 10.31 -9.96 -16.19
CA ALA A 24 9.27 -9.61 -17.17
C ALA A 24 8.57 -8.30 -16.83
N THR A 25 8.22 -8.10 -15.57
CA THR A 25 7.45 -6.93 -15.11
C THR A 25 8.34 -5.87 -14.46
N ALA A 26 9.65 -6.13 -14.33
CA ALA A 26 10.59 -5.37 -13.49
C ALA A 26 10.15 -5.19 -12.02
N ALA A 27 9.10 -5.90 -11.60
CA ALA A 27 8.51 -5.77 -10.28
C ALA A 27 9.39 -6.48 -9.25
N ALA A 28 9.72 -5.77 -8.17
CA ALA A 28 10.37 -6.39 -7.03
C ALA A 28 9.33 -7.14 -6.20
N PHE A 29 9.72 -8.30 -5.66
CA PHE A 29 8.92 -9.07 -4.73
C PHE A 29 9.79 -9.70 -3.65
N ILE A 30 9.19 -9.97 -2.51
CA ILE A 30 9.80 -10.74 -1.43
C ILE A 30 9.39 -12.19 -1.59
N GLY A 31 10.37 -13.10 -1.62
CA GLY A 31 10.15 -14.54 -1.59
C GLY A 31 10.89 -15.22 -0.45
N CYS A 32 10.48 -16.42 -0.05
CA CYS A 32 11.26 -17.25 0.88
C CYS A 32 12.49 -17.87 0.17
N ASP A 33 13.60 -18.05 0.89
CA ASP A 33 14.77 -18.77 0.37
C ASP A 33 14.51 -20.28 0.18
N GLN A 34 13.59 -20.86 0.95
CA GLN A 34 13.26 -22.29 0.98
C GLN A 34 12.30 -22.74 -0.15
N PHE A 35 12.25 -22.05 -1.29
CA PHE A 35 11.45 -22.50 -2.43
C PHE A 35 12.06 -23.79 -3.03
N PRO A 36 11.30 -24.87 -3.36
CA PRO A 36 9.84 -24.96 -3.47
C PRO A 36 9.09 -25.36 -2.19
N LYS A 37 9.80 -25.70 -1.10
CA LYS A 37 9.19 -26.12 0.19
C LYS A 37 8.33 -25.02 0.80
N CYS A 38 8.71 -23.76 0.63
CA CYS A 38 7.93 -22.59 1.04
C CYS A 38 7.63 -21.69 -0.16
N LYS A 39 6.36 -21.64 -0.60
CA LYS A 39 5.87 -20.80 -1.69
C LYS A 39 5.41 -19.40 -1.21
N TYR A 40 6.01 -18.88 -0.14
CA TYR A 40 5.70 -17.53 0.32
C TYR A 40 6.27 -16.50 -0.65
N SER A 41 5.38 -15.67 -1.19
CA SER A 41 5.68 -14.56 -2.09
C SER A 41 4.80 -13.38 -1.71
N LYS A 42 5.36 -12.18 -1.63
CA LYS A 42 4.63 -10.94 -1.37
C LYS A 42 5.20 -9.82 -2.21
N ASP A 43 4.35 -8.96 -2.76
CA ASP A 43 4.81 -7.83 -3.56
C ASP A 43 5.68 -6.87 -2.74
N TRP A 44 6.82 -6.50 -3.30
CA TRP A 44 7.62 -5.40 -2.78
C TRP A 44 7.14 -4.15 -3.50
N ASN A 45 5.97 -3.64 -3.10
CA ASN A 45 5.42 -2.41 -3.64
C ASN A 45 5.80 -1.23 -2.73
N PRO A 46 6.80 -0.40 -3.07
CA PRO A 46 7.04 0.85 -2.36
C PRO A 46 5.99 1.90 -2.77
N LYS A 47 4.72 1.65 -2.43
CA LYS A 47 3.51 2.44 -2.74
C LYS A 47 3.32 2.76 -4.23
N PRO A 48 2.07 2.82 -4.72
CA PRO A 48 1.84 3.37 -6.05
C PRO A 48 2.41 4.79 -6.08
N ARG A 49 3.28 5.10 -7.05
CA ARG A 49 3.46 6.49 -7.45
C ARG A 49 2.06 6.97 -7.83
N ARG A 50 1.51 7.84 -6.98
CA ARG A 50 0.16 8.40 -7.06
C ARG A 50 -0.18 8.63 -8.53
N ARG A 51 -1.25 8.01 -9.05
CA ARG A 51 -1.94 8.61 -10.17
C ARG A 51 -2.32 10.01 -9.69
N VAL A 52 -1.71 11.02 -10.29
CA VAL A 52 -2.20 12.40 -10.18
C VAL A 52 -3.67 12.31 -10.56
N GLY A 53 -4.55 12.50 -9.59
CA GLY A 53 -5.94 12.78 -9.90
C GLY A 53 -5.93 14.04 -10.74
N TYR A 54 -6.43 13.94 -11.96
CA TYR A 54 -6.71 15.09 -12.80
C TYR A 54 -7.84 15.86 -12.10
N TYR A 55 -7.51 16.94 -11.40
CA TYR A 55 -8.53 17.88 -10.95
C TYR A 55 -9.00 18.61 -12.21
N PRO A 56 -10.27 18.53 -12.63
CA PRO A 56 -10.76 19.33 -13.74
C PRO A 56 -10.75 20.78 -13.25
N THR A 57 -9.76 21.58 -13.67
CA THR A 57 -9.63 23.00 -13.33
C THR A 57 -10.66 23.86 -14.07
N HIS A 58 -11.93 23.48 -14.04
CA HIS A 58 -13.03 24.22 -14.65
C HIS A 58 -14.25 24.32 -13.72
N MET A 59 -14.02 24.43 -12.41
CA MET A 59 -15.01 24.98 -11.49
C MET A 59 -14.39 26.16 -10.76
N SER A 60 -14.55 27.34 -11.36
CA SER A 60 -14.65 28.59 -10.62
C SER A 60 -16.05 28.60 -10.02
N LEU A 61 -16.19 28.10 -8.80
CA LEU A 61 -17.39 28.37 -8.01
C LEU A 61 -16.95 29.24 -6.84
N ASP A 62 -17.58 30.40 -6.79
CA ASP A 62 -17.31 31.50 -5.88
C ASP A 62 -17.33 31.05 -4.40
N ILE A 63 -16.32 31.51 -3.67
CA ILE A 63 -16.17 31.30 -2.22
C ILE A 63 -17.11 32.28 -1.53
N ASP A 64 -18.43 32.06 -1.57
CA ASP A 64 -19.40 32.87 -0.79
C ASP A 64 -20.79 32.19 -0.67
N GLU A 65 -20.87 30.85 -0.54
CA GLU A 65 -22.19 30.18 -0.39
C GLU A 65 -22.26 29.19 0.80
N ALA A 66 -22.56 29.77 1.95
CA ALA A 66 -23.42 29.23 3.00
C ALA A 66 -22.89 28.11 3.92
N HIS A 67 -22.23 28.56 4.97
CA HIS A 67 -22.09 27.90 6.27
C HIS A 67 -23.44 27.88 7.02
N GLU A 68 -24.44 27.11 6.57
CA GLU A 68 -25.78 27.13 7.21
C GLU A 68 -26.50 25.77 7.31
N GLN A 69 -25.81 24.66 7.54
CA GLN A 69 -26.52 23.43 7.95
C GLN A 69 -26.09 22.96 9.33
N GLY A 70 -26.66 23.64 10.32
CA GLY A 70 -26.84 23.10 11.66
C GLY A 70 -27.67 21.82 11.59
N TYR A 71 -27.03 20.71 11.94
CA TYR A 71 -27.68 19.52 12.44
C TYR A 71 -27.18 19.31 13.87
N GLY A 72 -28.13 19.33 14.80
CA GLY A 72 -27.89 19.23 16.23
C GLY A 72 -27.09 17.98 16.57
N ASN A 73 -26.05 18.16 17.37
CA ASN A 73 -25.52 17.08 18.19
C ASN A 73 -26.32 17.15 19.49
N GLU A 74 -27.37 16.34 19.58
CA GLU A 74 -28.04 16.01 20.84
C GLU A 74 -27.00 15.29 21.72
N PRO A 75 -26.67 15.77 22.94
CA PRO A 75 -25.85 15.00 23.86
C PRO A 75 -26.72 13.94 24.53
N GLU A 76 -26.63 12.71 24.05
CA GLU A 76 -26.98 11.53 24.83
C GLU A 76 -25.93 11.37 25.95
N ASP A 77 -26.43 11.42 27.20
CA ASP A 77 -25.73 11.21 28.49
C ASP A 77 -25.21 12.45 29.26
N ALA A 78 -26.11 13.09 30.02
CA ALA A 78 -25.86 13.58 31.39
C ALA A 78 -27.16 13.85 32.18
#